data_AF-A0A165HHM7-F1
#
_entry.id   AF-A0A165HHM7-F1
#
_cell.length_a   1.000
_cell.length_b   1.000
_cell.length_c   1.000
_cell.angle_alpha   90.00
_cell.angle_beta   90.00
_cell.angle_gamma   90.00
#
_symmetry.space_group_name_H-M   'P 1'
#
loop_
_entity.id
_entity.type
_entity.pdbx_description
1 polymer ?
#
loop_
_entity_poly.entity_id
_entity_poly.type
_entity_poly.pdbx_seq_one_letter_code
_entity_poly.pdbx_strand_id
1 'polypeptide(L)'
;MLKFVQKKLKEEKGLTLIELLAVIVILAIIAAIAIPAIGNIMENSRYTAVKSDAINVINAAQLYYTDTASPVTPVTVEILKNDNFLESSGEIPDASTVSANSPHALTTPAGTPIVFSGTKSVTFTGATIQGINDDDTKGSEVDDEDGITIDE
;
A
#
# COMPACT_ATOMS: atom_id res chain seq x y z
N MET A 1 38.33 47.86 1.09
CA MET A 1 37.37 46.77 1.42
C MET A 1 37.93 45.37 1.21
N LEU A 2 38.77 45.13 0.19
CA LEU A 2 39.40 43.82 -0.11
C LEU A 2 40.24 43.20 1.04
N LYS A 3 40.87 44.02 1.90
CA LYS A 3 41.67 43.53 3.04
C LYS A 3 40.84 42.81 4.13
N PHE A 4 39.54 43.10 4.23
CA PHE A 4 38.66 42.48 5.23
C PHE A 4 38.25 41.05 4.82
N VAL A 5 38.06 40.81 3.52
CA VAL A 5 37.70 39.50 2.96
C VAL A 5 38.89 38.53 3.02
N GLN A 6 40.11 39.00 2.73
CA GLN A 6 41.33 38.19 2.83
C GLN A 6 41.67 37.76 4.26
N LYS A 7 41.24 38.53 5.27
CA LYS A 7 41.45 38.17 6.68
C LYS A 7 40.50 37.05 7.13
N LYS A 8 39.23 37.10 6.71
CA LYS A 8 38.23 36.06 7.02
C LYS A 8 38.62 34.69 6.46
N LEU A 9 39.09 34.61 5.21
CA LEU A 9 39.51 33.35 4.58
C LEU A 9 40.73 32.69 5.25
N LYS A 10 41.55 33.45 5.98
CA LYS A 10 42.68 32.93 6.77
C LYS A 10 42.28 32.49 8.19
N GLU A 11 41.10 32.89 8.66
CA GLU A 11 40.56 32.54 9.98
C GLU A 11 39.61 31.33 9.92
N GLU A 12 39.26 30.83 8.73
CA GLU A 12 38.50 29.58 8.60
C GLU A 12 39.42 28.39 8.86
N LYS A 13 39.34 27.85 10.09
CA LYS A 13 39.90 26.54 10.41
C LYS A 13 39.16 25.49 9.56
N GLY A 14 39.87 24.87 8.63
CA GLY A 14 39.31 23.79 7.80
C GLY A 14 38.94 22.57 8.65
N LEU A 15 37.85 21.90 8.28
CA LEU A 15 37.45 20.62 8.86
C LEU A 15 38.51 19.56 8.55
N THR A 16 38.85 18.70 9.51
CA THR A 16 39.81 17.63 9.28
C THR A 16 39.13 16.47 8.55
N LEU A 17 39.89 15.74 7.72
CA LEU A 17 39.36 14.54 7.04
C LEU A 17 38.88 13.48 8.04
N ILE A 18 39.49 13.41 9.22
CA ILE A 18 39.13 12.43 10.25
C ILE A 18 37.77 12.75 10.91
N GLU A 19 37.43 14.04 11.06
CA GLU A 19 36.11 14.45 11.54
C GLU A 19 35.02 14.10 10.53
N LEU A 20 35.27 14.35 9.24
CA LEU A 20 34.33 13.93 8.18
C LEU A 20 34.19 12.40 8.12
N LEU A 21 35.29 11.67 8.30
CA LEU A 21 35.29 10.21 8.30
C LEU A 21 34.46 9.64 9.47
N ALA A 22 34.60 10.19 10.67
CA ALA A 22 33.82 9.74 11.83
C ALA A 22 32.31 9.92 11.61
N VAL A 23 31.89 11.03 10.99
CA VAL A 23 30.47 11.32 10.72
C VAL A 23 29.88 10.33 9.72
N ILE A 24 30.55 10.07 8.60
CA ILE A 24 30.03 9.13 7.59
C ILE A 24 29.95 7.70 8.13
N VAL A 25 30.85 7.30 9.03
CA VAL A 25 30.80 5.98 9.69
C VAL A 25 29.55 5.86 10.55
N ILE A 26 29.25 6.88 11.36
CA ILE A 26 28.03 6.89 12.19
C ILE A 26 26.78 6.87 11.30
N LEU A 27 26.74 7.68 10.22
CA LEU A 27 25.62 7.68 9.28
C LEU A 27 25.45 6.33 8.57
N ALA A 28 26.54 5.65 8.22
CA ALA A 28 26.49 4.32 7.61
C ALA A 28 25.88 3.27 8.55
N ILE A 29 26.25 3.29 9.83
CA ILE A 29 25.67 2.37 10.84
C ILE A 29 24.17 2.63 11.01
N ILE A 30 23.76 3.89 11.13
CA ILE A 30 22.34 4.27 11.24
C ILE A 30 21.58 3.84 9.99
N ALA A 31 22.12 4.14 8.80
CA ALA A 31 21.49 3.80 7.52
C ALA A 31 21.32 2.29 7.34
N ALA A 32 22.30 1.48 7.77
CA ALA A 32 22.25 0.02 7.65
C ALA A 32 21.05 -0.60 8.39
N ILE A 33 20.62 -0.04 9.53
CA ILE A 33 19.46 -0.52 10.30
C ILE A 33 18.18 0.17 9.83
N ALA A 34 18.24 1.47 9.55
CA ALA A 34 17.06 2.28 9.23
C ALA A 34 16.44 1.92 7.87
N ILE A 35 17.25 1.69 6.84
CA ILE A 35 16.76 1.42 5.48
C ILE A 35 15.86 0.18 5.42
N PRO A 36 16.27 -1.02 5.89
CA PRO A 36 15.40 -2.20 5.84
C PRO A 36 14.16 -2.05 6.73
N ALA A 37 14.28 -1.41 7.90
CA ALA A 37 13.14 -1.19 8.79
C ALA A 37 12.08 -0.27 8.16
N ILE A 38 12.50 0.83 7.52
CA ILE A 38 11.59 1.76 6.83
C ILE A 38 10.93 1.08 5.63
N GLY A 39 11.66 0.24 4.88
CA GLY A 39 11.10 -0.55 3.78
C GLY A 39 9.89 -1.38 4.22
N ASN A 40 10.06 -2.20 5.26
CA ASN A 40 8.99 -3.06 5.77
C ASN A 40 7.79 -2.27 6.31
N ILE A 41 8.03 -1.12 6.96
CA ILE A 41 6.94 -0.25 7.46
C ILE A 41 6.14 0.32 6.29
N MET A 42 6.82 0.77 5.23
CA MET A 42 6.16 1.30 4.04
C MET A 42 5.36 0.21 3.31
N GLU A 43 5.91 -0.98 3.16
CA GLU A 43 5.24 -2.15 2.58
C GLU A 43 3.96 -2.49 3.34
N ASN A 44 4.04 -2.63 4.66
CA ASN A 44 2.87 -2.91 5.49
C ASN A 44 1.82 -1.79 5.42
N SER A 45 2.26 -0.53 5.35
CA SER A 45 1.35 0.62 5.24
C SER A 45 0.60 0.61 3.91
N ARG A 46 1.27 0.27 2.80
CA ARG A 46 0.63 0.16 1.49
C ARG A 46 -0.32 -1.03 1.42
N TYR A 47 0.09 -2.19 1.95
CA TYR A 47 -0.80 -3.34 2.07
C TYR A 47 -2.08 -3.00 2.86
N THR A 48 -1.94 -2.33 4.01
CA THR A 48 -3.08 -1.87 4.81
C THR A 48 -3.97 -0.88 4.03
N ALA A 49 -3.39 -0.02 3.20
CA ALA A 49 -4.16 0.87 2.32
C ALA A 49 -5.00 0.08 1.30
N VAL A 50 -4.40 -0.93 0.65
CA VAL A 50 -5.12 -1.81 -0.28
C VAL A 50 -6.26 -2.57 0.41
N LYS A 51 -6.05 -3.05 1.65
CA LYS A 51 -7.13 -3.64 2.46
C LYS A 51 -8.27 -2.65 2.71
N SER A 52 -7.95 -1.39 3.02
CA SER A 52 -8.96 -0.34 3.18
C SER A 52 -9.73 -0.08 1.89
N ASP A 53 -9.04 -0.05 0.74
CA ASP A 53 -9.68 0.13 -0.56
C ASP A 53 -10.63 -1.04 -0.88
N ALA A 54 -10.22 -2.27 -0.58
CA ALA A 54 -11.05 -3.46 -0.73
C ALA A 54 -12.34 -3.37 0.11
N ILE A 55 -12.23 -2.98 1.38
CA ILE A 55 -13.39 -2.77 2.26
C ILE A 55 -14.32 -1.68 1.69
N ASN A 56 -13.75 -0.56 1.21
CA ASN A 56 -14.53 0.52 0.60
C ASN A 56 -15.32 0.05 -0.62
N VAL A 57 -14.71 -0.76 -1.48
CA VAL A 57 -15.36 -1.39 -2.64
C VAL A 57 -16.51 -2.31 -2.21
N ILE A 58 -16.30 -3.16 -1.20
CA ILE A 58 -17.36 -4.07 -0.71
C ILE A 58 -18.53 -3.27 -0.11
N ASN A 59 -18.25 -2.20 0.63
CA ASN A 59 -19.29 -1.32 1.19
C ASN A 59 -20.10 -0.62 0.08
N ALA A 60 -19.44 -0.13 -0.97
CA ALA A 60 -20.12 0.46 -2.12
C ALA A 60 -21.00 -0.56 -2.84
N ALA A 61 -20.52 -1.80 -3.00
CA ALA A 61 -21.32 -2.89 -3.56
C ALA A 61 -22.53 -3.22 -2.68
N GLN A 62 -22.38 -3.21 -1.36
CA GLN A 62 -23.49 -3.44 -0.43
C GLN A 62 -24.58 -2.36 -0.58
N LEU A 63 -24.19 -1.10 -0.75
CA LEU A 63 -25.14 -0.01 -1.05
C LEU A 63 -25.83 -0.24 -2.40
N TYR A 64 -25.08 -0.56 -3.45
CA TYR A 64 -25.61 -0.89 -4.77
C TYR A 64 -26.65 -2.01 -4.71
N TYR A 65 -26.36 -3.08 -3.96
CA TYR A 65 -27.26 -4.23 -3.80
C TYR A 65 -28.49 -3.96 -2.92
N THR A 66 -28.40 -2.96 -2.04
CA THR A 66 -29.55 -2.51 -1.24
C THR A 66 -30.48 -1.61 -2.06
N ASP A 67 -29.92 -0.76 -2.93
CA ASP A 67 -30.66 0.15 -3.79
C ASP A 67 -31.29 -0.55 -5.00
N THR A 68 -30.60 -1.54 -5.57
CA THR A 68 -31.06 -2.28 -6.75
C THR A 68 -31.87 -3.52 -6.33
N ALA A 69 -33.11 -3.64 -6.79
CA ALA A 69 -33.96 -4.79 -6.46
C ALA A 69 -33.41 -6.11 -7.07
N SER A 70 -32.96 -7.03 -6.22
CA SER A 70 -32.53 -8.42 -6.52
C SER A 70 -31.41 -8.58 -7.56
N PRO A 71 -30.17 -8.15 -7.24
CA PRO A 71 -29.00 -8.56 -7.98
C PRO A 71 -28.67 -10.01 -7.59
N VAL A 72 -28.79 -10.94 -8.53
CA VAL A 72 -28.29 -12.33 -8.40
C VAL A 72 -26.89 -12.49 -8.98
N THR A 73 -26.32 -11.42 -9.53
CA THR A 73 -25.04 -11.44 -10.25
C THR A 73 -23.99 -10.59 -9.52
N PRO A 74 -22.72 -11.03 -9.51
CA PRO A 74 -21.61 -10.19 -9.08
C PRO A 74 -21.59 -8.85 -9.82
N VAL A 75 -21.26 -7.78 -9.12
CA VAL A 75 -21.11 -6.42 -9.68
C VAL A 75 -19.64 -6.11 -9.85
N THR A 76 -19.26 -5.44 -10.94
CA THR A 76 -17.88 -4.99 -11.15
C THR A 76 -17.64 -3.64 -10.48
N VAL A 77 -16.40 -3.36 -10.11
CA VAL A 77 -15.98 -2.04 -9.60
C VAL A 77 -16.26 -0.94 -10.63
N GLU A 78 -16.12 -1.23 -11.92
CA GLU A 78 -16.50 -0.32 -13.01
C GLU A 78 -17.97 0.13 -12.93
N ILE A 79 -18.90 -0.80 -12.69
CA ILE A 79 -20.33 -0.48 -12.56
C ILE A 79 -20.56 0.39 -11.32
N LEU A 80 -19.91 0.08 -10.18
CA LEU A 80 -20.03 0.88 -8.96
C LEU A 80 -19.59 2.33 -9.16
N LYS A 81 -18.57 2.57 -9.99
CA LYS A 81 -18.13 3.92 -10.36
C LYS A 81 -19.11 4.61 -11.29
N ASN A 82 -19.54 3.93 -12.35
CA ASN A 82 -20.45 4.50 -13.35
C ASN A 82 -21.83 4.86 -12.76
N ASP A 83 -22.32 4.03 -11.84
CA ASP A 83 -23.60 4.24 -11.16
C ASP A 83 -23.46 5.14 -9.91
N ASN A 84 -22.28 5.73 -9.70
CA ASN A 84 -22.00 6.71 -8.64
C ASN A 84 -22.16 6.19 -7.20
N PHE A 85 -21.91 4.88 -6.99
CA PHE A 85 -21.80 4.26 -5.67
C PHE A 85 -20.38 4.32 -5.11
N LEU A 86 -19.37 4.50 -5.97
CA LEU A 86 -17.97 4.55 -5.61
C LEU A 86 -17.25 5.65 -6.39
N GLU A 87 -16.60 6.59 -5.71
CA GLU A 87 -15.83 7.65 -6.39
C GLU A 87 -14.44 7.16 -6.84
N SER A 88 -13.78 6.35 -6.01
CA SER A 88 -12.45 5.80 -6.27
C SER A 88 -12.33 4.40 -5.69
N SER A 89 -11.69 3.50 -6.44
CA SER A 89 -11.36 2.14 -5.99
C SER A 89 -9.93 2.00 -5.50
N GLY A 90 -9.18 3.11 -5.43
CA GLY A 90 -7.76 3.10 -5.10
C GLY A 90 -6.98 2.18 -6.05
N GLU A 91 -6.29 1.18 -5.49
CA GLU A 91 -5.53 0.19 -6.27
C GLU A 91 -6.37 -1.02 -6.72
N ILE A 92 -7.64 -1.12 -6.32
CA ILE A 92 -8.51 -2.23 -6.74
C ILE A 92 -8.87 -2.08 -8.23
N PRO A 93 -8.60 -3.11 -9.08
CA PRO A 93 -8.89 -3.06 -10.51
C PRO A 93 -10.38 -2.92 -10.81
N ASP A 94 -10.73 -2.16 -11.85
CA ASP A 94 -12.12 -1.93 -12.27
C ASP A 94 -12.87 -3.21 -12.67
N ALA A 95 -12.14 -4.21 -13.17
CA ALA A 95 -12.68 -5.51 -13.52
C ALA A 95 -12.92 -6.44 -12.31
N SER A 96 -12.49 -6.05 -11.10
CA SER A 96 -12.77 -6.82 -9.88
C SER A 96 -14.27 -6.88 -9.63
N THR A 97 -14.72 -7.99 -9.05
CA THR A 97 -16.14 -8.23 -8.79
C THR A 97 -16.41 -8.38 -7.30
N VAL A 98 -17.58 -7.91 -6.85
CA VAL A 98 -18.11 -8.21 -5.53
C VAL A 98 -19.30 -9.14 -5.69
N SER A 99 -19.38 -10.19 -4.86
CA SER A 99 -20.48 -11.17 -4.91
C SER A 99 -21.81 -10.57 -4.43
N ALA A 100 -22.91 -10.94 -5.09
CA ALA A 100 -24.26 -10.54 -4.66
C ALA A 100 -24.76 -11.29 -3.42
N ASN A 101 -24.20 -12.48 -3.16
CA ASN A 101 -24.56 -13.27 -1.98
C ASN A 101 -23.92 -12.68 -0.73
N SER A 102 -24.65 -12.69 0.39
CA SER A 102 -24.07 -12.36 1.69
C SER A 102 -23.35 -13.59 2.29
N PRO A 103 -22.14 -13.44 2.87
CA PRO A 103 -21.35 -12.20 2.94
C PRO A 103 -20.81 -11.79 1.56
N HIS A 104 -20.89 -10.48 1.27
CA HIS A 104 -20.32 -9.91 0.05
C HIS A 104 -18.81 -10.08 0.08
N ALA A 105 -18.27 -10.56 -1.04
CA ALA A 105 -16.90 -10.99 -1.16
C ALA A 105 -16.26 -10.40 -2.41
N LEU A 106 -15.09 -9.79 -2.27
CA LEU A 106 -14.31 -9.22 -3.36
C LEU A 106 -13.46 -10.29 -4.04
N THR A 107 -13.47 -10.29 -5.38
CA THR A 107 -12.61 -11.12 -6.21
C THR A 107 -11.91 -10.26 -7.25
N THR A 108 -10.58 -10.22 -7.20
CA THR A 108 -9.74 -9.64 -8.25
C THR A 108 -9.71 -10.54 -9.48
N PRO A 109 -9.60 -9.99 -10.70
CA PRO A 109 -9.51 -10.81 -11.91
C PRO A 109 -8.26 -11.70 -11.89
N ALA A 110 -8.39 -12.90 -12.46
CA ALA A 110 -7.28 -13.83 -12.57
C ALA A 110 -6.14 -13.24 -13.40
N GLY A 111 -4.91 -13.35 -12.90
CA GLY A 111 -3.71 -12.86 -13.59
C GLY A 111 -3.51 -11.34 -13.54
N THR A 112 -4.31 -10.61 -12.76
CA THR A 112 -4.13 -9.18 -12.51
C THR A 112 -3.97 -8.90 -11.02
N PRO A 113 -2.85 -9.32 -10.40
CA PRO A 113 -2.62 -9.06 -8.99
C PRO A 113 -2.37 -7.57 -8.75
N ILE A 114 -2.69 -7.09 -7.54
CA ILE A 114 -2.53 -5.69 -7.15
C ILE A 114 -1.12 -5.49 -6.60
N VAL A 115 -0.27 -4.79 -7.33
CA VAL A 115 1.12 -4.56 -6.93
C VAL A 115 1.19 -3.38 -5.96
N PHE A 116 1.45 -3.66 -4.68
CA PHE A 116 1.54 -2.63 -3.63
C PHE A 116 2.98 -2.23 -3.29
N SER A 117 3.99 -3.05 -3.59
CA SER A 117 5.39 -2.65 -3.39
C SER A 117 6.40 -3.47 -4.20
N GLY A 118 7.06 -2.84 -5.18
CA GLY A 118 8.09 -3.53 -5.97
C GLY A 118 7.48 -4.68 -6.76
N THR A 119 7.84 -5.91 -6.43
CA THR A 119 7.25 -7.12 -7.01
C THR A 119 6.14 -7.73 -6.14
N LYS A 120 6.00 -7.25 -4.89
CA LYS A 120 4.96 -7.70 -3.96
C LYS A 120 3.58 -7.31 -4.45
N SER A 121 2.68 -8.28 -4.43
CA SER A 121 1.32 -8.11 -4.92
C SER A 121 0.30 -8.87 -4.08
N VAL A 122 -0.95 -8.43 -4.12
CA VAL A 122 -2.07 -9.09 -3.43
C VAL A 122 -3.17 -9.45 -4.43
N THR A 123 -3.75 -10.64 -4.26
CA THR A 123 -4.92 -11.12 -4.99
C THR A 123 -6.04 -11.41 -3.98
N PHE A 124 -7.24 -10.91 -4.25
CA PHE A 124 -8.43 -11.24 -3.47
C PHE A 124 -9.24 -12.31 -4.23
N THR A 125 -9.53 -13.44 -3.60
CA THR A 125 -10.29 -14.56 -4.16
C THR A 125 -11.48 -14.87 -3.26
N GLY A 126 -12.51 -14.03 -3.34
CA GLY A 126 -13.67 -14.13 -2.46
C GLY A 126 -13.42 -13.62 -1.04
N ALA A 127 -12.58 -12.60 -0.89
CA ALA A 127 -12.27 -11.98 0.39
C ALA A 127 -13.48 -11.20 0.94
N THR A 128 -13.92 -11.53 2.14
CA THR A 128 -15.01 -10.82 2.83
C THR A 128 -14.46 -9.71 3.73
N ILE A 129 -15.29 -8.75 4.14
CA ILE A 129 -14.86 -7.72 5.12
C ILE A 129 -14.34 -8.37 6.41
N GLN A 130 -14.96 -9.47 6.86
CA GLN A 130 -14.50 -10.19 8.05
C GLN A 130 -13.10 -10.77 7.82
N GLY A 131 -12.88 -11.47 6.70
CA GLY A 131 -11.57 -12.01 6.35
C GLY A 131 -10.49 -10.92 6.23
N ILE A 132 -10.82 -9.78 5.62
CA ILE A 132 -9.87 -8.65 5.50
C ILE A 132 -9.54 -8.02 6.87
N ASN A 133 -10.49 -7.97 7.80
CA ASN A 133 -10.27 -7.42 9.14
C ASN A 133 -9.56 -8.39 10.07
N ASP A 134 -9.79 -9.70 9.90
CA ASP A 134 -9.17 -10.76 10.69
C ASP A 134 -7.77 -11.10 10.19
N ASP A 135 -7.44 -10.75 8.94
CA ASP A 135 -6.13 -10.88 8.33
C ASP A 135 -5.05 -10.09 9.10
N ASP A 136 -4.22 -10.83 9.84
CA ASP A 136 -3.09 -10.33 10.62
C ASP A 136 -1.75 -10.39 9.87
N THR A 137 -1.78 -10.80 8.60
CA THR A 137 -0.60 -10.90 7.74
C THR A 137 0.03 -9.53 7.51
N LYS A 138 1.35 -9.54 7.41
CA LYS A 138 2.13 -8.34 7.06
C LYS A 138 2.37 -8.32 5.56
N GLY A 139 2.27 -7.15 4.94
CA GLY A 139 2.65 -6.96 3.52
C GLY A 139 4.10 -7.37 3.21
N SER A 140 4.98 -7.40 4.21
CA SER A 140 6.34 -7.92 4.08
C SER A 140 6.43 -9.45 3.97
N GLU A 141 5.36 -10.19 4.23
CA GLU A 141 5.29 -11.66 4.21
C GLU A 141 4.68 -12.15 2.88
N VAL A 142 4.83 -13.44 2.59
CA VAL A 142 4.17 -14.15 1.47
C VAL A 142 3.20 -15.12 2.13
N ASP A 143 1.93 -15.04 1.79
CA ASP A 143 0.89 -15.79 2.48
C ASP A 143 -0.36 -16.05 1.61
N ASP A 144 -1.15 -17.05 1.98
CA ASP A 144 -2.42 -17.38 1.33
C ASP A 144 -3.46 -17.81 2.38
N GLU A 145 -4.13 -16.82 2.98
CA GLU A 145 -5.14 -17.02 4.03
C GLU A 145 -6.45 -16.29 3.71
N ASP A 146 -7.59 -16.91 4.03
CA ASP A 146 -8.93 -16.34 3.96
C ASP A 146 -9.32 -15.65 2.63
N GLY A 147 -8.80 -16.18 1.52
CA GLY A 147 -9.06 -15.64 0.18
C GLY A 147 -8.25 -14.37 -0.12
N ILE A 148 -7.16 -14.14 0.61
CA ILE A 148 -6.19 -13.10 0.38
C ILE A 148 -4.84 -13.77 0.16
N THR A 149 -4.26 -13.56 -1.02
CA THR A 149 -2.97 -14.15 -1.38
C THR A 149 -1.95 -13.03 -1.61
N ILE A 150 -0.86 -13.02 -0.85
CA ILE A 150 0.27 -12.11 -1.02
C ILE A 150 1.42 -12.87 -1.70
N ASP A 151 1.84 -12.40 -2.87
CA ASP A 151 2.92 -12.97 -3.68
C ASP A 151 4.08 -11.97 -3.85
N GLU A 152 5.27 -12.47 -4.20
CA GLU A 152 6.52 -11.71 -4.43
C GLU A 152 7.11 -11.89 -5.84
#